data_AF-A0A7J7KQJ7-F1
#
_entry.id   AF-A0A7J7KQJ7-F1
#
_cell.length_a   1.000
_cell.length_b   1.000
_cell.length_c   1.000
_cell.angle_alpha   90.00
_cell.angle_beta   90.00
_cell.angle_gamma   90.00
#
_symmetry.space_group_name_H-M   'P 1'
#
loop_
_entity.id
_entity.type
_entity.pdbx_description
1 polymer ?
#
loop_
_entity_poly.entity_id
_entity_poly.type
_entity_poly.pdbx_seq_one_letter_code
_entity_poly.pdbx_strand_id
1 'polypeptide(L)'
;MSNGISSSNTSVSGFKHDLNALQKLTSYVPEVKKQLCLHTATLRVMLGANPSRTNLLLKQTSARTSTQQHKSVTQALAYKMAARHLPSALHSRPDSQQYLLSEAAKTYELCGNTKAALNCRQMVNRSSLRGGSSNSSSTAALSS
;
A
#
# COMPACT_ATOMS: atom_id res chain seq x y z
N MET A 1 -2.07 -48.48 -18.47
CA MET A 1 -1.86 -47.57 -19.61
C MET A 1 -1.66 -46.17 -19.02
N SER A 2 -0.41 -45.75 -18.83
CA SER A 2 -0.06 -44.60 -17.97
C SER A 2 0.77 -43.56 -18.75
N ASN A 3 0.23 -43.05 -19.85
CA ASN A 3 0.93 -42.08 -20.70
C ASN A 3 0.26 -40.70 -20.56
N GLY A 4 0.63 -39.97 -19.51
CA GLY A 4 0.25 -38.56 -19.33
C GLY A 4 1.30 -37.70 -18.59
N ILE A 5 2.47 -38.28 -18.28
CA ILE A 5 3.41 -37.74 -17.29
C ILE A 5 4.67 -37.11 -17.94
N SER A 6 4.92 -37.36 -19.23
CA SER A 6 6.20 -37.02 -19.86
C SER A 6 6.38 -35.53 -20.17
N SER A 7 5.31 -34.82 -20.55
CA SER A 7 5.38 -33.39 -20.88
C SER A 7 5.40 -32.50 -19.63
N SER A 8 4.61 -32.81 -18.59
CA SER A 8 4.59 -32.05 -17.33
C SER A 8 5.90 -32.15 -16.55
N ASN A 9 6.55 -33.32 -16.55
CA ASN A 9 7.83 -33.50 -15.86
C ASN A 9 8.98 -32.68 -16.46
N THR A 10 8.97 -32.45 -17.79
CA THR A 10 10.01 -31.66 -18.45
C THR A 10 9.92 -30.18 -18.05
N SER A 11 8.71 -29.61 -18.04
CA SER A 11 8.45 -28.23 -17.61
C SER A 11 8.75 -28.01 -16.13
N VAL A 12 8.42 -28.99 -15.28
CA VAL A 12 8.74 -28.97 -13.84
C VAL A 12 10.25 -29.04 -13.59
N SER A 13 10.98 -29.83 -14.38
CA SER A 13 12.43 -29.91 -14.30
C SER A 13 13.10 -28.59 -14.71
N GLY A 14 12.62 -27.96 -15.79
CA GLY A 14 13.05 -26.62 -16.20
C GLY A 14 12.79 -25.57 -15.13
N PHE A 15 11.58 -25.56 -14.56
CA PHE A 15 11.23 -24.64 -13.47
C PHE A 15 12.11 -24.83 -12.22
N LYS A 16 12.48 -26.08 -11.90
CA LYS A 16 13.43 -26.38 -10.81
C LYS A 16 14.84 -25.86 -11.13
N HIS A 17 15.28 -25.93 -12.38
CA HIS A 17 16.55 -25.37 -12.82
C HIS A 17 16.58 -23.85 -12.66
N ASP A 18 15.53 -23.17 -13.11
CA ASP A 18 15.37 -21.72 -12.99
C ASP A 18 15.34 -21.28 -11.53
N LEU A 19 14.68 -22.05 -10.65
CA LEU A 19 14.70 -21.81 -9.20
C LEU A 19 16.10 -21.90 -8.60
N ASN A 20 16.93 -22.84 -9.07
CA ASN A 20 18.31 -22.96 -8.59
C ASN A 20 19.16 -21.76 -9.05
N ALA A 21 18.96 -21.29 -10.28
CA ALA A 21 19.58 -20.05 -10.76
C ALA A 21 19.14 -18.83 -9.92
N LEU A 22 17.84 -18.71 -9.62
CA LEU A 22 17.29 -17.65 -8.77
C LEU A 22 17.81 -17.72 -7.33
N GLN A 23 18.01 -18.93 -6.80
CA GLN A 23 18.58 -19.14 -5.48
C GLN A 23 20.02 -18.63 -5.40
N LYS A 24 20.83 -18.84 -6.44
CA LYS A 24 22.18 -18.25 -6.54
C LYS A 24 22.13 -16.73 -6.54
N LEU A 25 21.20 -16.12 -7.27
CA LEU A 25 21.03 -14.67 -7.31
C LEU A 25 20.60 -14.08 -5.96
N THR A 26 19.82 -14.84 -5.18
CA THR A 26 19.37 -14.42 -3.85
C THR A 26 20.53 -14.23 -2.87
N SER A 27 21.66 -14.93 -3.06
CA SER A 27 22.88 -14.72 -2.27
C SER A 27 23.52 -13.35 -2.51
N TYR A 28 23.29 -12.75 -3.68
CA TYR A 28 23.81 -11.42 -4.04
C TYR A 28 22.78 -10.31 -3.77
N VAL A 29 21.49 -10.61 -3.94
CA VAL A 29 20.39 -9.64 -3.78
C VAL A 29 19.33 -10.19 -2.82
N PRO A 30 19.40 -9.87 -1.51
CA PRO A 30 18.52 -10.44 -0.50
C PRO A 30 17.04 -10.04 -0.68
N GLU A 31 16.78 -8.98 -1.45
CA GLU A 31 15.43 -8.48 -1.76
C GLU A 31 14.62 -9.47 -2.63
N VAL A 32 15.30 -10.30 -3.42
CA VAL A 32 14.70 -11.31 -4.30
C VAL A 32 14.19 -12.54 -3.52
N LYS A 33 14.56 -12.69 -2.25
CA LYS A 33 14.18 -13.82 -1.39
C LYS A 33 12.66 -14.04 -1.30
N LYS A 34 11.86 -12.97 -1.40
CA LYS A 34 10.38 -13.05 -1.41
C LYS A 34 9.87 -13.74 -2.68
N GLN A 35 10.45 -13.40 -3.84
CA GLN A 35 10.13 -14.02 -5.13
C GLN A 35 10.55 -15.49 -5.14
N LEU A 36 11.73 -15.81 -4.59
CA LEU A 36 12.20 -17.19 -4.44
C LEU A 36 11.23 -18.04 -3.60
N CYS A 37 10.74 -17.51 -2.48
CA CYS A 37 9.76 -18.18 -1.62
C CYS A 37 8.44 -18.44 -2.36
N LEU A 38 7.96 -17.47 -3.13
CA LEU A 38 6.74 -17.60 -3.94
C LEU A 38 6.89 -18.67 -5.02
N HIS A 39 7.95 -18.61 -5.83
CA HIS A 39 8.19 -19.60 -6.88
C HIS A 39 8.44 -21.01 -6.31
N THR A 40 9.07 -21.12 -5.14
CA THR A 40 9.22 -22.41 -4.44
C THR A 40 7.86 -22.97 -4.03
N ALA A 41 6.94 -22.12 -3.56
CA ALA A 41 5.57 -22.53 -3.28
C ALA A 41 4.84 -22.97 -4.57
N THR A 42 5.02 -22.25 -5.68
CA THR A 42 4.46 -22.62 -6.98
C THR A 42 4.97 -23.99 -7.45
N LEU A 43 6.28 -24.27 -7.37
CA LEU A 43 6.83 -25.58 -7.72
C LEU A 43 6.21 -26.69 -6.85
N ARG A 44 6.06 -26.44 -5.55
CA ARG A 44 5.41 -27.39 -4.63
C ARG A 44 3.95 -27.66 -5.01
N VAL A 45 3.22 -26.66 -5.49
CA VAL A 45 1.84 -26.84 -6.01
C VAL A 45 1.85 -27.66 -7.29
N MET A 46 2.74 -27.34 -8.24
CA MET A 46 2.87 -28.09 -9.51
C MET A 46 3.23 -29.57 -9.30
N LEU A 47 3.99 -29.86 -8.24
CA LEU A 47 4.37 -31.21 -7.84
C LEU A 47 3.32 -31.93 -6.98
N GLY A 48 2.17 -31.30 -6.67
CA GLY A 48 1.18 -31.87 -5.76
C GLY A 48 1.71 -32.13 -4.34
N ALA A 49 2.74 -31.40 -3.91
CA ALA A 49 3.41 -31.64 -2.65
C ALA A 49 2.56 -31.20 -1.44
N ASN A 50 2.84 -31.79 -0.26
CA ASN A 50 2.06 -31.59 0.97
C ASN A 50 1.68 -30.10 1.24
N PRO A 51 0.40 -29.82 1.54
CA PRO A 51 -0.12 -28.45 1.60
C PRO A 51 0.42 -27.64 2.78
N SER A 52 0.88 -28.26 3.87
CA SER A 52 1.27 -27.54 5.10
C SER A 52 2.49 -26.65 4.89
N ARG A 53 3.55 -27.18 4.27
CA ARG A 53 4.77 -26.40 3.99
C ARG A 53 4.56 -25.40 2.84
N THR A 54 3.71 -25.72 1.88
CA THR A 54 3.32 -24.81 0.79
C THR A 54 2.55 -23.61 1.34
N ASN A 55 1.59 -23.84 2.24
CA ASN A 55 0.87 -22.77 2.94
C ASN A 55 1.79 -21.89 3.79
N LEU A 56 2.80 -22.45 4.45
CA LEU A 56 3.77 -21.66 5.20
C LEU A 56 4.53 -20.67 4.29
N LEU A 57 5.03 -21.12 3.14
CA LEU A 57 5.72 -20.28 2.17
C LEU A 57 4.80 -19.18 1.59
N LEU A 58 3.54 -19.52 1.30
CA LEU A 58 2.54 -18.56 0.83
C LEU A 58 2.17 -17.52 1.90
N LYS A 59 2.05 -17.93 3.17
CA LYS A 59 1.80 -17.00 4.28
C LYS A 59 2.97 -16.03 4.48
N GLN A 60 4.21 -16.50 4.35
CA GLN A 60 5.41 -15.66 4.48
C GLN A 60 5.51 -14.58 3.40
N THR A 61 5.03 -14.88 2.19
CA THR A 61 5.02 -13.92 1.06
C THR A 61 3.82 -12.98 1.12
N SER A 62 2.64 -13.46 1.50
CA SER A 62 1.40 -12.67 1.60
C SER A 62 1.38 -11.68 2.77
N ALA A 63 1.93 -12.06 3.94
CA ALA A 63 1.93 -11.21 5.14
C ALA A 63 2.66 -9.87 4.94
N ARG A 64 3.62 -9.81 3.99
CA ARG A 64 4.40 -8.61 3.70
C ARG A 64 3.83 -7.73 2.59
N THR A 65 2.94 -8.25 1.74
CA THR A 65 2.47 -7.54 0.55
C THR A 65 1.05 -7.01 0.67
N SER A 66 0.16 -7.67 1.43
CA SER A 66 -1.28 -7.40 1.29
C SER A 66 -1.95 -6.74 2.49
N THR A 67 -1.63 -7.11 3.74
CA THR A 67 -2.51 -6.69 4.86
C THR A 67 -2.06 -5.43 5.57
N GLN A 68 -0.79 -5.29 5.93
CA GLN A 68 -0.33 -4.09 6.68
C GLN A 68 -0.21 -2.85 5.79
N GLN A 69 0.32 -2.99 4.58
CA GLN A 69 0.44 -1.87 3.64
C GLN A 69 -0.93 -1.42 3.10
N HIS A 70 -1.84 -2.35 2.79
CA HIS A 70 -3.18 -1.98 2.34
C HIS A 70 -4.00 -1.33 3.46
N LYS A 71 -3.91 -1.86 4.70
CA LYS A 71 -4.58 -1.26 5.87
C LYS A 71 -4.07 0.16 6.15
N SER A 72 -2.76 0.38 6.13
CA SER A 72 -2.17 1.70 6.36
C SER A 72 -2.48 2.70 5.25
N VAL A 73 -2.48 2.29 3.97
CA VAL A 73 -2.93 3.13 2.85
C VAL A 73 -4.42 3.49 2.95
N THR A 74 -5.27 2.53 3.33
CA THR A 74 -6.72 2.73 3.51
C THR A 74 -6.99 3.66 4.70
N GLN A 75 -6.24 3.50 5.79
CA GLN A 75 -6.33 4.35 6.98
C GLN A 75 -5.89 5.79 6.68
N ALA A 76 -4.76 5.99 5.97
CA ALA A 76 -4.31 7.31 5.55
C ALA A 76 -5.34 8.01 4.63
N LEU A 77 -5.98 7.24 3.75
CA LEU A 77 -7.06 7.74 2.90
C LEU A 77 -8.28 8.15 3.72
N ALA A 78 -8.67 7.36 4.71
CA ALA A 78 -9.78 7.69 5.61
C ALA A 78 -9.52 8.99 6.38
N TYR A 79 -8.32 9.19 6.94
CA TYR A 79 -7.95 10.45 7.60
C TYR A 79 -8.02 11.65 6.66
N LYS A 80 -7.48 11.51 5.44
CA LYS A 80 -7.56 12.56 4.42
C LYS A 80 -9.01 12.88 4.03
N MET A 81 -9.85 11.86 3.87
CA MET A 81 -11.27 12.05 3.54
C MET A 81 -12.04 12.69 4.69
N ALA A 82 -11.79 12.26 5.93
CA ALA A 82 -12.36 12.89 7.13
C ALA A 82 -11.98 14.38 7.20
N ALA A 83 -10.73 14.74 6.90
CA ALA A 83 -10.30 16.12 6.82
C ALA A 83 -10.95 16.94 5.68
N ARG A 84 -11.48 16.30 4.63
CA ARG A 84 -12.17 16.96 3.50
C ARG A 84 -13.68 17.07 3.68
N HIS A 85 -14.27 16.12 4.39
CA HIS A 85 -15.71 15.99 4.56
C HIS A 85 -16.19 16.37 5.96
N LEU A 86 -15.32 16.95 6.79
CA LEU A 86 -15.72 17.47 8.08
C LEU A 86 -16.75 18.61 7.87
N PRO A 87 -17.97 18.50 8.43
CA PRO A 87 -19.02 19.46 8.20
C PRO A 87 -18.67 20.83 8.75
N SER A 88 -19.22 21.88 8.13
CA SER A 88 -18.78 23.25 8.37
C SER A 88 -18.92 23.76 9.80
N ALA A 89 -19.78 23.10 10.59
CA ALA A 89 -20.01 23.34 12.00
C ALA A 89 -18.86 22.86 12.92
N LEU A 90 -17.98 21.97 12.44
CA LEU A 90 -16.82 21.45 13.19
C LEU A 90 -15.50 22.11 12.75
N HIS A 91 -15.52 23.06 11.79
CA HIS A 91 -14.36 23.89 11.42
C HIS A 91 -13.87 24.83 12.54
N SER A 92 -14.47 24.76 13.72
CA SER A 92 -14.15 25.67 14.83
C SER A 92 -12.75 25.47 15.41
N ARG A 93 -12.02 24.41 15.02
CA ARG A 93 -10.65 24.15 15.48
C ARG A 93 -9.72 23.74 14.31
N PRO A 94 -9.00 24.70 13.69
CA PRO A 94 -8.09 24.41 12.56
C PRO A 94 -6.94 23.47 12.95
N ASP A 95 -6.62 23.37 14.23
CA ASP A 95 -5.65 22.44 14.80
C ASP A 95 -6.09 20.97 14.68
N SER A 96 -7.40 20.67 14.78
CA SER A 96 -7.91 19.30 14.64
C SER A 96 -7.79 18.75 13.21
N GLN A 97 -8.03 19.61 12.21
CA GLN A 97 -7.89 19.26 10.80
C GLN A 97 -6.41 19.14 10.39
N GLN A 98 -5.56 20.05 10.88
CA GLN A 98 -4.11 19.99 10.66
C GLN A 98 -3.50 18.74 11.28
N TYR A 99 -3.95 18.34 12.48
CA TYR A 99 -3.57 17.09 13.13
C TYR A 99 -3.98 15.86 12.32
N LEU A 100 -5.20 15.84 11.79
CA LEU A 100 -5.68 14.70 10.99
C LEU A 100 -4.92 14.56 9.66
N LEU A 101 -4.55 15.68 9.04
CA LEU A 101 -3.76 15.71 7.81
C LEU A 101 -2.27 15.40 8.06
N SER A 102 -1.72 15.78 9.21
CA SER A 102 -0.34 15.42 9.58
C SER A 102 -0.22 13.92 9.90
N GLU A 103 -1.22 13.33 10.57
CA GLU A 103 -1.26 11.90 10.83
C GLU A 103 -1.47 11.09 9.54
N ALA A 104 -2.28 11.62 8.60
CA ALA A 104 -2.40 11.06 7.24
C ALA A 104 -1.07 11.09 6.48
N ALA A 105 -0.34 12.21 6.53
CA ALA A 105 0.97 12.35 5.86
C ALA A 105 2.00 11.36 6.43
N LYS A 106 2.11 11.26 7.76
CA LYS A 106 2.97 10.30 8.46
C LYS A 106 2.64 8.85 8.08
N THR A 107 1.35 8.53 7.99
CA THR A 107 0.91 7.19 7.56
C THR A 107 1.28 6.91 6.10
N TYR A 108 1.18 7.89 5.20
CA TYR A 108 1.61 7.76 3.81
C TYR A 108 3.14 7.62 3.65
N GLU A 109 3.93 8.28 4.49
CA GLU A 109 5.40 8.14 4.54
C GLU A 109 5.81 6.73 4.97
N LEU A 110 5.15 6.17 5.99
CA LEU A 110 5.35 4.78 6.42
C LEU A 110 4.99 3.77 5.32
N CYS A 111 4.07 4.14 4.41
CA CYS A 111 3.71 3.32 3.25
C CYS A 111 4.62 3.52 2.03
N GLY A 112 5.54 4.49 2.05
CA GLY A 112 6.38 4.85 0.90
C GLY A 112 5.67 5.67 -0.18
N ASN A 113 4.45 6.18 0.07
CA ASN A 113 3.71 7.00 -0.88
C ASN A 113 4.05 8.49 -0.71
N THR A 114 5.23 8.87 -1.21
CA THR A 114 5.78 10.23 -1.09
C THR A 114 4.88 11.29 -1.75
N LYS A 115 4.23 10.97 -2.88
CA LYS A 115 3.33 11.89 -3.59
C LYS A 115 2.08 12.23 -2.76
N ALA A 116 1.47 11.23 -2.11
CA ALA A 116 0.32 11.43 -1.25
C ALA A 116 0.68 12.19 0.03
N ALA A 117 1.83 11.90 0.64
CA ALA A 117 2.33 12.62 1.81
C ALA A 117 2.57 14.11 1.50
N LEU A 118 3.20 14.44 0.37
CA LEU A 118 3.40 15.82 -0.08
C LEU A 118 2.07 16.54 -0.31
N ASN A 119 1.08 15.86 -0.88
CA ASN A 119 -0.25 16.43 -1.08
C ASN A 119 -0.93 16.77 0.26
N CYS A 120 -0.87 15.86 1.24
CA CYS A 120 -1.36 16.13 2.59
C CYS A 120 -0.65 17.32 3.24
N ARG A 121 0.69 17.41 3.11
CA ARG A 121 1.48 18.53 3.66
C ARG A 121 1.14 19.88 2.99
N GLN A 122 0.88 19.88 1.68
CA GLN A 122 0.39 21.07 0.98
C GLN A 122 -1.00 21.48 1.44
N MET A 123 -1.89 20.53 1.73
CA MET A 123 -3.21 20.82 2.27
C MET A 123 -3.14 21.45 3.67
N VAL A 124 -2.24 20.98 4.54
CA VAL A 124 -1.96 21.62 5.85
C VAL A 124 -1.53 23.07 5.63
N ASN A 125 -0.52 23.31 4.80
CA ASN A 125 0.00 24.67 4.54
C ASN A 125 -1.08 25.60 3.98
N ARG A 126 -1.93 25.12 3.06
CA ARG A 126 -3.05 25.88 2.51
C ARG A 126 -4.11 26.21 3.55
N SER A 127 -4.43 25.28 4.45
CA SER A 127 -5.37 25.52 5.54
C SER A 127 -4.84 26.52 6.57
N SER A 128 -3.52 26.58 6.79
CA SER A 128 -2.88 27.57 7.67
C SER A 128 -2.84 28.97 7.05
N LEU A 129 -2.70 29.07 5.72
CA LEU A 129 -2.66 30.35 4.99
C LEU A 129 -4.05 30.95 4.74
N ARG A 130 -5.11 30.13 4.71
CA ARG A 130 -6.51 30.58 4.59
C ARG A 130 -7.07 31.18 5.90
N GLY A 131 -6.24 31.38 6.92
CA GLY A 131 -6.58 32.15 8.13
C GLY A 131 -6.37 33.66 7.99
N GLY A 132 -5.82 34.14 6.87
CA GLY A 132 -5.48 35.56 6.69
C GLY A 132 -5.60 36.03 5.25
N SER A 133 -6.82 36.07 4.70
CA SER A 133 -7.20 37.03 3.66
C SER A 133 -8.73 37.09 3.58
N SER A 134 -9.26 38.18 4.10
CA SER A 134 -10.65 38.58 4.05
C SER A 134 -10.99 39.21 2.67
N ASN A 135 -12.28 39.19 2.27
CA ASN A 135 -13.08 40.37 1.88
C ASN A 135 -14.16 40.14 0.79
N SER A 136 -15.33 40.73 1.09
CA SER A 136 -16.20 41.57 0.23
C SER A 136 -16.99 40.98 -0.94
N SER A 137 -18.28 40.75 -0.70
CA SER A 137 -19.45 40.97 -1.59
C SER A 137 -20.66 40.32 -0.91
N SER A 138 -21.81 40.92 -0.58
CA SER A 138 -22.46 42.17 -0.95
C SER A 138 -23.63 42.38 0.01
N THR A 139 -23.89 43.59 0.51
CA THR A 139 -25.26 44.08 0.71
C THR A 139 -25.26 45.59 0.48
N ALA A 140 -25.88 45.97 -0.63
CA ALA A 140 -26.00 47.35 -1.08
C ALA A 140 -26.89 48.17 -0.13
N ALA A 141 -26.52 49.43 0.01
CA ALA A 141 -27.39 50.49 0.48
C ALA A 141 -28.66 50.58 -0.38
N LEU A 142 -29.79 50.91 0.26
CA LEU A 142 -30.79 51.86 -0.22
C LEU A 142 -31.80 52.10 0.91
N SER A 143 -31.58 53.20 1.64
CA SER A 143 -32.65 53.92 2.32
C SER A 143 -33.27 54.89 1.33
N SER A 144 -34.58 54.86 1.18
CA SER A 144 -35.48 56.01 0.99
C SER A 144 -36.90 55.52 1.15
#